data_AF-W0JCB8-F1
#
_entry.id   AF-W0JCB8-F1
#
_cell.length_a   1.000
_cell.length_b   1.000
_cell.length_c   1.000
_cell.angle_alpha   90.00
_cell.angle_beta   90.00
_cell.angle_gamma   90.00
#
_symmetry.space_group_name_H-M   'P 1'
#
loop_
_entity.id
_entity.type
_entity.pdbx_description
1 polymer ?
#
loop_
_entity_poly.entity_id
_entity_poly.type
_entity_poly.pdbx_seq_one_letter_code
_entity_poly.pdbx_strand_id
1 'polypeptide(L)'
;MSVSVVSLFFTRSAHVFSCRRSVVLVLAGLLPLLPARLAAGLVATDGDLVGEEAPPVILDAGGTEADTADYILGETGKFDLDLWVGSYFENLTLGGITEWNTFTIRNASVLTAGQVTAGGSASGNHNTIAVTGEGSTLDARARVTIGDSGSSNRLIVSDGGFVGSTWSSSPSIVFTVGGMSGSSRNSVLVTGSGSTVSANTFQVGLAGDHNDVRVENSGTVVTNYGYVGVVSDSFSAGYGNSVTVTGNGSSWRSDYVLTIGDNGQDNRMRIEDGGSLSVGDKFYDIVASRPPAALMIGREAGDNRLEITGGGNVHSTSAAIGVFDMPASEGYTGGNGNNQALVSGAGSVWTNDEAFYVGWGQPDNTLTVENGGAVSTGSATIGLQDTALDNRLTVRDAGTQFDISDALIIGAGGAGNTLTIENGALVALHADDASALVIDAEGAGGNFLRLHDGYFAWAGDQTEAVRSLLDGGLIQVFDGENWITATLDNGFELAWFETDAEALDWSGYDHLGGYTLFTASLAVIPEPASWLILAGLTALVVVVLRRKICAG
;
A
#
# COMPACT_ATOMS: atom_id res chain seq x y z
N MET A 1 13.49 -69.71 42.82
CA MET A 1 14.77 -69.99 43.51
C MET A 1 15.81 -69.00 42.97
N SER A 2 16.52 -68.29 43.87
CA SER A 2 17.69 -67.41 43.65
C SER A 2 17.45 -66.13 42.81
N VAL A 3 17.34 -64.90 43.34
CA VAL A 3 18.29 -64.02 44.06
C VAL A 3 19.44 -63.50 43.18
N SER A 4 19.41 -62.21 42.77
CA SER A 4 20.33 -61.12 43.20
C SER A 4 20.49 -59.96 42.20
N VAL A 5 20.59 -58.76 42.79
CA VAL A 5 20.77 -57.41 42.25
C VAL A 5 22.24 -57.13 41.89
N VAL A 6 22.52 -56.36 40.83
CA VAL A 6 23.67 -55.41 40.80
C VAL A 6 23.31 -54.18 39.95
N SER A 7 23.32 -53.01 40.59
CA SER A 7 23.44 -51.69 39.93
C SER A 7 24.91 -51.25 40.00
N LEU A 8 25.43 -50.63 38.94
CA LEU A 8 26.69 -49.86 38.99
C LEU A 8 26.60 -48.62 38.10
N PHE A 9 27.05 -47.50 38.68
CA PHE A 9 27.00 -46.12 38.17
C PHE A 9 28.14 -45.80 37.19
N PHE A 10 27.82 -44.90 36.24
CA PHE A 10 28.59 -43.97 35.39
C PHE A 10 30.14 -43.99 35.34
N THR A 11 30.67 -43.84 34.12
CA THR A 11 31.61 -42.75 33.75
C THR A 11 31.58 -42.48 32.23
N ARG A 12 31.65 -41.19 31.87
CA ARG A 12 31.62 -40.63 30.50
C ARG A 12 32.90 -40.96 29.71
N SER A 13 32.78 -41.22 28.41
CA SER A 13 33.50 -40.45 27.39
C SER A 13 32.93 -40.68 26.00
N ALA A 14 32.81 -39.56 25.29
CA ALA A 14 32.19 -39.40 24.00
C ALA A 14 33.02 -40.02 22.87
N HIS A 15 32.35 -40.70 21.93
CA HIS A 15 32.72 -40.66 20.52
C HIS A 15 31.45 -40.65 19.69
N VAL A 16 31.34 -39.60 18.87
CA VAL A 16 30.29 -39.31 17.90
C VAL A 16 30.22 -40.45 16.89
N PHE A 17 29.09 -41.18 16.85
CA PHE A 17 28.76 -42.05 15.72
C PHE A 17 27.87 -41.27 14.75
N SER A 18 28.49 -40.81 13.67
CA SER A 18 27.81 -40.56 12.39
C SER A 18 27.38 -41.91 11.82
N CYS A 19 26.09 -42.10 11.60
CA CYS A 19 25.59 -43.13 10.71
C CYS A 19 24.18 -42.72 10.21
N ARG A 20 24.15 -41.91 9.13
CA ARG A 20 22.97 -41.82 8.25
C ARG A 20 22.75 -43.21 7.64
N ARG A 21 21.62 -43.84 7.92
CA ARG A 21 21.16 -45.04 7.23
C ARG A 21 19.96 -44.70 6.38
N SER A 22 20.18 -44.62 5.08
CA SER A 22 19.15 -44.68 4.05
C SER A 22 18.39 -46.00 4.15
N VAL A 23 17.06 -45.94 4.19
CA VAL A 23 16.21 -47.13 4.09
C VAL A 23 15.60 -47.14 2.69
N VAL A 24 16.07 -48.06 1.86
CA VAL A 24 15.36 -48.53 0.66
C VAL A 24 14.30 -49.52 1.13
N LEU A 25 13.03 -49.27 0.81
CA LEU A 25 11.98 -50.28 0.93
C LEU A 25 11.26 -50.43 -0.41
N VAL A 26 11.61 -51.48 -1.15
CA VAL A 26 10.81 -52.01 -2.27
C VAL A 26 9.76 -52.94 -1.67
N LEU A 27 8.47 -52.63 -1.83
CA LEU A 27 7.42 -53.64 -1.70
C LEU A 27 6.22 -53.30 -2.59
N ALA A 28 5.95 -54.22 -3.52
CA ALA A 28 4.77 -54.27 -4.36
C ALA A 28 3.56 -54.83 -3.58
N GLY A 29 2.36 -54.28 -3.82
CA GLY A 29 1.08 -54.97 -3.57
C GLY A 29 0.10 -54.24 -2.64
N LEU A 30 -1.05 -53.85 -3.22
CA LEU A 30 -2.28 -53.29 -2.65
C LEU A 30 -2.63 -53.61 -1.17
N LEU A 31 -2.87 -52.56 -0.35
CA LEU A 31 -4.08 -52.27 0.45
C LEU A 31 -3.90 -50.97 1.29
N PRO A 32 -4.96 -50.24 1.67
CA PRO A 32 -4.90 -48.87 2.19
C PRO A 32 -4.90 -48.79 3.73
N LEU A 33 -4.54 -47.59 4.23
CA LEU A 33 -4.69 -47.05 5.61
C LEU A 33 -3.57 -47.35 6.62
N LEU A 34 -2.63 -46.40 6.74
CA LEU A 34 -2.29 -45.62 7.95
C LEU A 34 -1.25 -44.56 7.55
N PRO A 35 -1.24 -43.36 8.17
CA PRO A 35 -0.44 -42.24 7.69
C PRO A 35 1.03 -42.61 7.79
N ALA A 36 1.75 -42.42 6.68
CA ALA A 36 3.19 -42.45 6.69
C ALA A 36 3.65 -41.54 7.83
N ARG A 37 4.42 -42.10 8.76
CA ARG A 37 5.12 -41.31 9.78
C ARG A 37 5.86 -40.19 9.05
N LEU A 38 5.67 -38.96 9.51
CA LEU A 38 6.43 -37.79 9.12
C LEU A 38 7.89 -38.17 8.85
N ALA A 39 8.37 -37.89 7.65
CA ALA A 39 9.75 -38.12 7.26
C ALA A 39 10.63 -37.03 7.88
N ALA A 40 10.88 -37.13 9.19
CA ALA A 40 11.87 -36.34 9.90
C ALA A 40 13.24 -36.44 9.20
N GLY A 41 13.83 -35.29 8.84
CA GLY A 41 15.14 -35.21 8.19
C GLY A 41 15.23 -35.64 6.72
N LEU A 42 14.13 -35.57 5.95
CA LEU A 42 14.21 -35.75 4.50
C LEU A 42 14.90 -34.53 3.86
N VAL A 43 16.03 -34.77 3.20
CA VAL A 43 16.70 -33.79 2.34
C VAL A 43 16.81 -34.40 0.95
N ALA A 44 16.03 -33.89 0.01
CA ALA A 44 16.12 -34.21 -1.41
C ALA A 44 16.98 -33.14 -2.10
N THR A 45 17.92 -33.59 -2.93
CA THR A 45 18.98 -32.74 -3.49
C THR A 45 18.99 -32.82 -5.02
N ASP A 46 19.89 -32.10 -5.67
CA ASP A 46 20.04 -32.02 -7.13
C ASP A 46 19.74 -33.35 -7.87
N GLY A 47 20.28 -34.48 -7.38
CA GLY A 47 20.10 -35.79 -8.00
C GLY A 47 18.78 -36.51 -7.69
N ASP A 48 18.12 -36.18 -6.57
CA ASP A 48 16.82 -36.75 -6.19
C ASP A 48 15.66 -36.02 -6.89
N LEU A 49 15.90 -34.79 -7.33
CA LEU A 49 14.95 -33.93 -8.04
C LEU A 49 14.89 -34.21 -9.55
N VAL A 50 15.64 -35.20 -10.03
CA VAL A 50 15.61 -35.70 -11.41
C VAL A 50 15.31 -37.20 -11.41
N GLY A 51 14.37 -37.62 -12.26
CA GLY A 51 13.99 -39.04 -12.42
C GLY A 51 14.15 -39.51 -13.87
N GLU A 52 14.46 -40.80 -14.06
CA GLU A 52 14.51 -41.41 -15.40
C GLU A 52 13.13 -41.53 -16.07
N GLU A 53 12.03 -41.44 -15.30
CA GLU A 53 10.64 -41.49 -15.83
C GLU A 53 9.91 -40.13 -15.83
N ALA A 54 10.30 -39.18 -14.96
CA ALA A 54 9.96 -37.75 -14.95
C ALA A 54 10.47 -37.13 -13.63
N PRO A 55 10.83 -35.83 -13.57
CA PRO A 55 11.14 -35.14 -12.31
C PRO A 55 9.93 -35.12 -11.35
N PRO A 56 10.13 -35.07 -10.01
CA PRO A 56 9.04 -34.96 -9.06
C PRO A 56 8.34 -33.60 -9.19
N VAL A 57 7.15 -33.65 -9.77
CA VAL A 57 6.26 -32.51 -10.05
C VAL A 57 5.53 -32.03 -8.78
N ILE A 58 5.59 -32.83 -7.70
CA ILE A 58 4.95 -32.61 -6.40
C ILE A 58 5.96 -32.91 -5.28
N LEU A 59 6.28 -31.91 -4.47
CA LEU A 59 7.18 -31.95 -3.31
C LEU A 59 6.35 -31.89 -2.02
N ASP A 60 6.00 -33.04 -1.46
CA ASP A 60 4.89 -33.16 -0.50
C ASP A 60 5.11 -34.23 0.59
N ALA A 61 6.36 -34.41 1.01
CA ALA A 61 6.72 -35.33 2.10
C ALA A 61 6.18 -34.90 3.46
N GLY A 62 6.08 -33.58 3.68
CA GLY A 62 5.61 -32.97 4.92
C GLY A 62 6.62 -33.04 6.07
N GLY A 63 6.49 -32.12 7.02
CA GLY A 63 7.39 -32.01 8.17
C GLY A 63 6.73 -31.39 9.39
N THR A 64 7.53 -30.76 10.22
CA THR A 64 7.11 -29.94 11.37
C THR A 64 7.86 -28.63 11.39
N GLU A 65 7.41 -27.67 12.20
CA GLU A 65 8.12 -26.40 12.43
C GLU A 65 9.59 -26.58 12.82
N ALA A 66 9.92 -27.65 13.56
CA ALA A 66 11.28 -27.91 14.02
C ALA A 66 12.13 -28.75 13.04
N ASP A 67 11.49 -29.38 12.05
CA ASP A 67 12.11 -30.34 11.15
C ASP A 67 11.28 -30.41 9.85
N THR A 68 11.63 -29.54 8.90
CA THR A 68 10.96 -29.41 7.61
C THR A 68 11.40 -30.52 6.65
N ALA A 69 10.55 -30.85 5.68
CA ALA A 69 10.98 -31.64 4.53
C ALA A 69 11.70 -30.72 3.53
N ASP A 70 13.01 -30.91 3.36
CA ASP A 70 13.85 -29.99 2.59
C ASP A 70 14.12 -30.53 1.19
N TYR A 71 13.94 -29.65 0.20
CA TYR A 71 14.23 -29.88 -1.20
C TYR A 71 15.20 -28.79 -1.64
N ILE A 72 16.38 -29.15 -2.15
CA ILE A 72 17.43 -28.18 -2.46
C ILE A 72 17.86 -28.35 -3.91
N LEU A 73 17.66 -27.29 -4.67
CA LEU A 73 18.19 -27.10 -6.02
C LEU A 73 19.45 -26.22 -5.95
N GLY A 74 20.56 -26.81 -6.39
CA GLY A 74 21.89 -26.23 -6.29
C GLY A 74 22.59 -26.57 -4.98
N GLU A 75 22.41 -27.78 -4.43
CA GLU A 75 23.04 -28.14 -3.17
C GLU A 75 24.57 -28.17 -3.27
N THR A 76 25.06 -28.79 -4.35
CA THR A 76 26.48 -29.10 -4.56
C THR A 76 27.19 -28.13 -5.51
N GLY A 77 26.44 -27.21 -6.12
CA GLY A 77 26.91 -26.25 -7.11
C GLY A 77 25.75 -25.75 -7.95
N LYS A 78 26.03 -25.08 -9.07
CA LYS A 78 24.98 -24.69 -10.02
C LYS A 78 24.32 -25.95 -10.60
N PHE A 79 22.99 -26.00 -10.58
CA PHE A 79 22.20 -27.05 -11.23
C PHE A 79 20.93 -26.46 -11.85
N ASP A 80 20.70 -26.71 -13.14
CA ASP A 80 19.51 -26.21 -13.84
C ASP A 80 18.51 -27.36 -13.99
N LEU A 81 17.33 -27.23 -13.39
CA LEU A 81 16.22 -28.17 -13.47
C LEU A 81 15.16 -27.63 -14.43
N ASP A 82 15.03 -28.29 -15.58
CA ASP A 82 14.03 -27.96 -16.61
C ASP A 82 12.91 -29.01 -16.62
N LEU A 83 11.67 -28.58 -16.34
CA LEU A 83 10.48 -29.44 -16.36
C LEU A 83 9.80 -29.50 -17.74
N TRP A 84 10.54 -29.28 -18.83
CA TRP A 84 10.05 -29.40 -20.20
C TRP A 84 9.78 -30.86 -20.62
N VAL A 85 8.56 -31.12 -21.09
CA VAL A 85 8.12 -32.45 -21.58
C VAL A 85 7.82 -32.46 -23.08
N GLY A 86 8.70 -31.84 -23.86
CA GLY A 86 8.69 -31.92 -25.33
C GLY A 86 7.71 -30.97 -26.04
N SER A 87 6.62 -30.55 -25.38
CA SER A 87 5.64 -29.60 -25.93
C SER A 87 5.06 -28.58 -24.93
N TYR A 88 5.24 -28.82 -23.63
CA TYR A 88 4.85 -27.91 -22.56
C TYR A 88 5.80 -28.09 -21.36
N PHE A 89 5.72 -27.19 -20.38
CA PHE A 89 6.43 -27.33 -19.10
C PHE A 89 5.47 -27.85 -18.03
N GLU A 90 5.92 -28.79 -17.21
CA GLU A 90 5.15 -29.31 -16.08
C GLU A 90 5.09 -28.32 -14.91
N ASN A 91 4.11 -28.50 -14.02
CA ASN A 91 3.84 -27.59 -12.90
C ASN A 91 4.48 -28.10 -11.60
N LEU A 92 5.34 -27.33 -10.93
CA LEU A 92 5.83 -27.73 -9.61
C LEU A 92 4.83 -27.39 -8.50
N THR A 93 4.50 -28.33 -7.62
CA THR A 93 3.71 -28.07 -6.41
C THR A 93 4.49 -28.42 -5.15
N LEU A 94 4.69 -27.46 -4.26
CA LEU A 94 5.26 -27.65 -2.92
C LEU A 94 4.12 -27.68 -1.89
N GLY A 95 4.02 -28.75 -1.09
CA GLY A 95 2.95 -28.89 -0.10
C GLY A 95 1.57 -28.91 -0.74
N GLY A 96 1.32 -29.92 -1.57
CA GLY A 96 0.02 -30.13 -2.20
C GLY A 96 -1.06 -30.42 -1.16
N ILE A 97 -0.80 -31.37 -0.27
CA ILE A 97 -1.66 -31.76 0.84
C ILE A 97 -0.94 -31.87 2.19
N THR A 98 0.37 -31.59 2.23
CA THR A 98 1.18 -31.60 3.46
C THR A 98 1.75 -30.24 3.80
N GLU A 99 2.13 -30.09 5.07
CA GLU A 99 2.69 -28.86 5.63
C GLU A 99 4.19 -28.98 5.91
N TRP A 100 4.85 -27.83 6.09
CA TRP A 100 6.27 -27.74 6.47
C TRP A 100 7.25 -28.37 5.45
N ASN A 101 6.99 -28.16 4.16
CA ASN A 101 7.96 -28.42 3.10
C ASN A 101 8.73 -27.14 2.77
N THR A 102 10.03 -27.26 2.53
CA THR A 102 10.91 -26.16 2.15
C THR A 102 11.59 -26.48 0.82
N PHE A 103 11.41 -25.65 -0.20
CA PHE A 103 12.14 -25.77 -1.46
C PHE A 103 13.07 -24.57 -1.66
N THR A 104 14.37 -24.83 -1.77
CA THR A 104 15.41 -23.80 -1.90
C THR A 104 16.10 -23.89 -3.26
N ILE A 105 16.15 -22.78 -3.99
CA ILE A 105 16.95 -22.57 -5.19
C ILE A 105 18.13 -21.67 -4.83
N ARG A 106 19.36 -22.18 -5.01
CA ARG A 106 20.58 -21.45 -4.66
C ARG A 106 21.75 -21.72 -5.61
N ASN A 107 22.88 -21.04 -5.40
CA ASN A 107 24.12 -21.24 -6.15
C ASN A 107 23.99 -21.02 -7.67
N ALA A 108 23.28 -19.95 -8.07
CA ALA A 108 23.05 -19.61 -9.48
C ALA A 108 22.28 -20.68 -10.29
N SER A 109 21.51 -21.50 -9.58
CA SER A 109 20.69 -22.58 -10.14
C SER A 109 19.38 -22.05 -10.69
N VAL A 110 18.86 -22.71 -11.73
CA VAL A 110 17.61 -22.32 -12.38
C VAL A 110 16.59 -23.45 -12.28
N LEU A 111 15.40 -23.16 -11.76
CA LEU A 111 14.20 -23.97 -12.00
C LEU A 111 13.42 -23.36 -13.16
N THR A 112 13.11 -24.15 -14.19
CA THR A 112 12.14 -23.78 -15.22
C THR A 112 10.90 -24.68 -15.13
N ALA A 113 9.73 -24.07 -14.96
CA ALA A 113 8.46 -24.78 -14.78
C ALA A 113 7.28 -24.06 -15.47
N GLY A 114 6.19 -24.78 -15.74
CA GLY A 114 4.95 -24.21 -16.26
C GLY A 114 4.31 -23.29 -15.24
N GLN A 115 3.85 -23.88 -14.13
CA GLN A 115 3.37 -23.18 -12.95
C GLN A 115 4.17 -23.61 -11.72
N VAL A 116 4.26 -22.75 -10.72
CA VAL A 116 4.81 -23.11 -9.40
C VAL A 116 3.84 -22.72 -8.31
N THR A 117 3.44 -23.68 -7.48
CA THR A 117 2.49 -23.46 -6.38
C THR A 117 3.08 -23.91 -5.05
N ALA A 118 2.99 -23.06 -4.02
CA ALA A 118 3.18 -23.46 -2.62
C ALA A 118 1.81 -23.48 -1.92
N GLY A 119 1.44 -24.59 -1.30
CA GLY A 119 0.16 -24.72 -0.59
C GLY A 119 -1.05 -24.90 -1.50
N GLY A 120 -1.05 -26.00 -2.26
CA GLY A 120 -2.05 -26.29 -3.30
C GLY A 120 -3.45 -26.66 -2.78
N SER A 121 -3.60 -26.98 -1.49
CA SER A 121 -4.89 -27.29 -0.86
C SER A 121 -4.97 -26.67 0.53
N ALA A 122 -6.15 -26.72 1.17
CA ALA A 122 -6.36 -26.24 2.54
C ALA A 122 -5.52 -26.96 3.62
N SER A 123 -4.89 -28.09 3.28
CA SER A 123 -3.93 -28.79 4.15
C SER A 123 -2.46 -28.47 3.83
N GLY A 124 -2.20 -27.82 2.70
CA GLY A 124 -0.87 -27.39 2.27
C GLY A 124 -0.43 -26.11 2.97
N ASN A 125 -0.20 -26.15 4.27
CA ASN A 125 0.12 -24.97 5.07
C ASN A 125 1.62 -24.87 5.39
N HIS A 126 2.11 -23.68 5.76
CA HIS A 126 3.49 -23.52 6.27
C HIS A 126 4.60 -24.00 5.32
N ASN A 127 4.37 -23.99 4.01
CA ASN A 127 5.39 -24.36 3.03
C ASN A 127 6.18 -23.13 2.59
N THR A 128 7.49 -23.29 2.38
CA THR A 128 8.40 -22.19 2.05
C THR A 128 9.13 -22.46 0.74
N ILE A 129 9.05 -21.53 -0.21
CA ILE A 129 9.97 -21.45 -1.34
C ILE A 129 11.01 -20.37 -1.03
N ALA A 130 12.29 -20.67 -1.21
CA ALA A 130 13.39 -19.72 -1.08
C ALA A 130 14.20 -19.67 -2.38
N VAL A 131 14.38 -18.49 -2.94
CA VAL A 131 15.23 -18.24 -4.13
C VAL A 131 16.30 -17.26 -3.70
N THR A 132 17.53 -17.76 -3.52
CA THR A 132 18.59 -17.03 -2.83
C THR A 132 19.93 -17.08 -3.55
N GLY A 133 20.64 -15.95 -3.56
CA GLY A 133 21.95 -15.81 -4.17
C GLY A 133 21.88 -15.38 -5.64
N GLU A 134 22.93 -14.67 -6.07
CA GLU A 134 23.06 -14.13 -7.42
C GLU A 134 22.91 -15.23 -8.49
N GLY A 135 22.02 -14.97 -9.46
CA GLY A 135 21.72 -15.88 -10.57
C GLY A 135 20.76 -17.01 -10.26
N SER A 136 20.40 -17.22 -8.98
CA SER A 136 19.41 -18.24 -8.60
C SER A 136 18.03 -17.81 -9.09
N THR A 137 17.36 -18.66 -9.86
CA THR A 137 16.18 -18.27 -10.64
C THR A 137 15.05 -19.29 -10.52
N LEU A 138 13.84 -18.80 -10.23
CA LEU A 138 12.59 -19.49 -10.50
C LEU A 138 11.97 -18.89 -11.77
N ASP A 139 12.11 -19.60 -12.88
CA ASP A 139 11.58 -19.27 -14.20
C ASP A 139 10.24 -19.99 -14.45
N ALA A 140 9.14 -19.35 -14.04
CA ALA A 140 7.80 -19.84 -14.33
C ALA A 140 7.33 -19.35 -15.70
N ARG A 141 6.61 -20.20 -16.44
CA ARG A 141 6.10 -19.86 -17.78
C ARG A 141 4.66 -19.36 -17.81
N ALA A 142 3.90 -19.61 -16.75
CA ALA A 142 2.50 -19.18 -16.66
C ALA A 142 2.15 -18.52 -15.33
N ARG A 143 2.42 -19.19 -14.19
CA ARG A 143 1.97 -18.69 -12.87
C ARG A 143 2.91 -19.07 -11.73
N VAL A 144 3.02 -18.19 -10.75
CA VAL A 144 3.51 -18.51 -9.40
C VAL A 144 2.40 -18.23 -8.40
N THR A 145 2.08 -19.19 -7.53
CA THR A 145 1.04 -19.06 -6.49
C THR A 145 1.60 -19.40 -5.12
N ILE A 146 1.45 -18.49 -4.15
CA ILE A 146 1.78 -18.70 -2.74
C ILE A 146 0.49 -18.73 -1.93
N GLY A 147 0.09 -19.92 -1.52
CA GLY A 147 -1.22 -20.22 -0.94
C GLY A 147 -2.30 -20.18 -2.02
N ASP A 148 -2.53 -21.31 -2.70
CA ASP A 148 -3.70 -21.42 -3.58
C ASP A 148 -4.96 -21.58 -2.72
N SER A 149 -4.97 -22.59 -1.85
CA SER A 149 -5.96 -22.75 -0.77
C SER A 149 -5.31 -22.86 0.62
N GLY A 150 -4.01 -23.11 0.69
CA GLY A 150 -3.27 -23.23 1.94
C GLY A 150 -2.98 -21.88 2.58
N SER A 151 -2.78 -21.87 3.90
CA SER A 151 -2.42 -20.71 4.71
C SER A 151 -0.97 -20.76 5.17
N SER A 152 -0.44 -19.59 5.57
CA SER A 152 0.90 -19.46 6.14
C SER A 152 2.05 -19.93 5.23
N ASN A 153 1.83 -20.01 3.91
CA ASN A 153 2.89 -20.34 2.96
C ASN A 153 3.75 -19.10 2.69
N ARG A 154 5.01 -19.32 2.30
CA ARG A 154 5.99 -18.24 2.16
C ARG A 154 6.81 -18.36 0.89
N LEU A 155 7.04 -17.22 0.23
CA LEU A 155 8.15 -17.04 -0.70
C LEU A 155 9.18 -16.08 -0.11
N ILE A 156 10.46 -16.42 -0.24
CA ILE A 156 11.58 -15.54 0.07
C ILE A 156 12.44 -15.42 -1.18
N VAL A 157 12.66 -14.19 -1.65
CA VAL A 157 13.59 -13.87 -2.73
C VAL A 157 14.69 -13.00 -2.14
N SER A 158 15.91 -13.53 -2.06
CA SER A 158 17.01 -12.87 -1.36
C SER A 158 18.34 -12.87 -2.11
N ASP A 159 19.23 -11.96 -1.73
CA ASP A 159 20.65 -11.96 -2.10
C ASP A 159 20.92 -12.05 -3.62
N GLY A 160 20.07 -11.42 -4.45
CA GLY A 160 20.20 -11.45 -5.90
C GLY A 160 19.39 -12.54 -6.62
N GLY A 161 18.46 -13.19 -5.91
CA GLY A 161 17.55 -14.17 -6.50
C GLY A 161 16.50 -13.54 -7.43
N PHE A 162 16.04 -14.30 -8.43
CA PHE A 162 15.03 -13.85 -9.39
C PHE A 162 13.83 -14.80 -9.43
N VAL A 163 12.62 -14.25 -9.42
CA VAL A 163 11.37 -14.98 -9.66
C VAL A 163 10.58 -14.29 -10.75
N GLY A 164 10.25 -15.00 -11.82
CA GLY A 164 9.52 -14.42 -12.94
C GLY A 164 9.53 -15.33 -14.16
N SER A 165 9.42 -14.73 -15.35
CA SER A 165 9.67 -15.40 -16.63
C SER A 165 10.87 -14.75 -17.30
N THR A 166 11.77 -15.58 -17.80
CA THR A 166 12.93 -15.17 -18.61
C THR A 166 12.66 -15.26 -20.11
N TRP A 167 11.47 -15.72 -20.50
CA TRP A 167 11.15 -16.01 -21.91
C TRP A 167 10.76 -14.76 -22.71
N SER A 168 10.32 -13.70 -22.03
CA SER A 168 10.01 -12.42 -22.64
C SER A 168 10.75 -11.29 -21.92
N SER A 169 11.09 -10.25 -22.66
CA SER A 169 11.67 -9.03 -22.10
C SER A 169 10.67 -8.21 -21.27
N SER A 170 9.37 -8.48 -21.43
CA SER A 170 8.30 -7.89 -20.63
C SER A 170 7.78 -8.91 -19.61
N PRO A 171 7.30 -8.47 -18.44
CA PRO A 171 6.68 -9.37 -17.46
C PRO A 171 5.50 -10.12 -18.09
N SER A 172 5.44 -11.45 -17.94
CA SER A 172 4.45 -12.30 -18.63
C SER A 172 3.63 -13.24 -17.74
N ILE A 173 4.04 -13.46 -16.49
CA ILE A 173 3.38 -14.42 -15.60
C ILE A 173 2.27 -13.78 -14.76
N VAL A 174 1.35 -14.59 -14.28
CA VAL A 174 0.50 -14.21 -13.15
C VAL A 174 1.19 -14.62 -11.85
N PHE A 175 1.30 -13.71 -10.90
CA PHE A 175 1.81 -13.97 -9.56
C PHE A 175 0.69 -13.75 -8.56
N THR A 176 0.36 -14.77 -7.77
CA THR A 176 -0.77 -14.73 -6.84
C THR A 176 -0.32 -15.08 -5.42
N VAL A 177 -0.74 -14.30 -4.44
CA VAL A 177 -0.60 -14.59 -3.00
C VAL A 177 -2.00 -14.71 -2.42
N GLY A 178 -2.39 -15.86 -1.87
CA GLY A 178 -3.76 -16.07 -1.38
C GLY A 178 -4.79 -16.17 -2.51
N GLY A 179 -4.80 -17.32 -3.20
CA GLY A 179 -5.59 -17.56 -4.41
C GLY A 179 -7.09 -17.74 -4.17
N MET A 180 -7.46 -18.49 -3.14
CA MET A 180 -8.85 -18.87 -2.83
C MET A 180 -9.29 -18.39 -1.44
N SER A 181 -10.61 -18.38 -1.19
CA SER A 181 -11.19 -18.11 0.12
C SER A 181 -10.63 -19.05 1.20
N GLY A 182 -10.25 -18.47 2.34
CA GLY A 182 -9.60 -19.18 3.45
C GLY A 182 -8.07 -19.27 3.35
N SER A 183 -7.50 -18.98 2.17
CA SER A 183 -6.04 -18.88 2.01
C SER A 183 -5.54 -17.58 2.64
N SER A 184 -4.98 -17.71 3.83
CA SER A 184 -4.66 -16.58 4.69
C SER A 184 -3.25 -16.62 5.23
N ARG A 185 -2.71 -15.44 5.58
CA ARG A 185 -1.36 -15.29 6.18
C ARG A 185 -0.24 -15.84 5.29
N ASN A 186 -0.47 -15.95 3.98
CA ASN A 186 0.61 -16.24 3.06
C ASN A 186 1.47 -14.99 2.89
N SER A 187 2.78 -15.19 2.73
CA SER A 187 3.74 -14.09 2.74
C SER A 187 4.74 -14.15 1.60
N VAL A 188 5.11 -12.98 1.08
CA VAL A 188 6.22 -12.84 0.14
C VAL A 188 7.19 -11.80 0.68
N LEU A 189 8.47 -12.18 0.77
CA LEU A 189 9.55 -11.28 1.12
C LEU A 189 10.52 -11.14 -0.05
N VAL A 190 10.70 -9.93 -0.56
CA VAL A 190 11.72 -9.59 -1.56
C VAL A 190 12.75 -8.69 -0.88
N THR A 191 13.98 -9.19 -0.70
CA THR A 191 14.97 -8.53 0.16
C THR A 191 16.39 -8.66 -0.37
N GLY A 192 17.22 -7.65 -0.16
CA GLY A 192 18.62 -7.65 -0.62
C GLY A 192 18.79 -7.16 -2.06
N SER A 193 19.97 -6.61 -2.34
CA SER A 193 20.31 -6.03 -3.63
C SER A 193 20.24 -7.06 -4.77
N GLY A 194 19.62 -6.68 -5.88
CA GLY A 194 19.43 -7.53 -7.06
C GLY A 194 18.26 -8.52 -6.97
N SER A 195 17.69 -8.71 -5.77
CA SER A 195 16.53 -9.59 -5.59
C SER A 195 15.31 -9.02 -6.29
N THR A 196 14.73 -9.79 -7.21
CA THR A 196 13.67 -9.30 -8.08
C THR A 196 12.52 -10.29 -8.22
N VAL A 197 11.29 -9.78 -8.11
CA VAL A 197 10.09 -10.48 -8.61
C VAL A 197 9.53 -9.74 -9.82
N SER A 198 9.29 -10.45 -10.91
CA SER A 198 8.71 -9.90 -12.14
C SER A 198 7.47 -10.66 -12.57
N ALA A 199 6.35 -9.97 -12.78
CA ALA A 199 5.08 -10.57 -13.17
C ALA A 199 4.26 -9.65 -14.10
N ASN A 200 3.54 -10.19 -15.08
CA ASN A 200 2.56 -9.39 -15.81
C ASN A 200 1.50 -8.86 -14.84
N THR A 201 0.93 -9.75 -14.05
CA THR A 201 -0.11 -9.43 -13.08
C THR A 201 0.33 -9.93 -11.71
N PHE A 202 0.42 -9.06 -10.72
CA PHE A 202 0.71 -9.43 -9.33
C PHE A 202 -0.52 -9.18 -8.48
N GLN A 203 -1.05 -10.21 -7.85
CA GLN A 203 -2.28 -10.19 -7.05
C GLN A 203 -1.98 -10.61 -5.62
N VAL A 204 -2.31 -9.76 -4.66
CA VAL A 204 -2.27 -10.06 -3.23
C VAL A 204 -3.71 -10.19 -2.74
N GLY A 205 -4.12 -11.39 -2.36
CA GLY A 205 -5.49 -11.73 -1.99
C GLY A 205 -6.43 -11.67 -3.19
N LEU A 206 -6.38 -12.67 -4.08
CA LEU A 206 -7.36 -12.82 -5.18
C LEU A 206 -8.76 -13.18 -4.65
N ALA A 207 -8.77 -13.99 -3.60
CA ALA A 207 -9.93 -14.24 -2.73
C ALA A 207 -9.49 -14.56 -1.29
N GLY A 208 -8.17 -14.68 -1.06
CA GLY A 208 -7.58 -14.86 0.26
C GLY A 208 -7.49 -13.56 1.06
N ASP A 209 -7.45 -13.70 2.38
CA ASP A 209 -7.43 -12.61 3.36
C ASP A 209 -6.12 -12.57 4.16
N HIS A 210 -5.77 -11.39 4.69
CA HIS A 210 -4.60 -11.21 5.58
C HIS A 210 -3.27 -11.75 5.01
N ASN A 211 -3.08 -11.67 3.69
CA ASN A 211 -1.79 -11.99 3.06
C ASN A 211 -0.88 -10.76 3.09
N ASP A 212 0.44 -11.00 3.14
CA ASP A 212 1.43 -9.93 3.30
C ASP A 212 2.53 -10.00 2.23
N VAL A 213 2.85 -8.87 1.61
CA VAL A 213 4.01 -8.75 0.73
C VAL A 213 4.90 -7.64 1.26
N ARG A 214 6.18 -7.94 1.43
CA ARG A 214 7.18 -7.01 1.91
C ARG A 214 8.34 -6.91 0.93
N VAL A 215 8.66 -5.70 0.52
CA VAL A 215 9.79 -5.35 -0.33
C VAL A 215 10.72 -4.46 0.48
N GLU A 216 11.90 -4.95 0.81
CA GLU A 216 12.83 -4.26 1.70
C GLU A 216 14.30 -4.44 1.32
N ASN A 217 15.21 -3.69 1.95
CA ASN A 217 16.66 -3.80 1.77
C ASN A 217 17.11 -3.83 0.29
N SER A 218 16.58 -2.93 -0.54
CA SER A 218 16.87 -2.85 -1.99
C SER A 218 16.31 -3.99 -2.85
N GLY A 219 15.29 -4.70 -2.36
CA GLY A 219 14.49 -5.61 -3.17
C GLY A 219 13.64 -4.87 -4.20
N THR A 220 13.31 -5.54 -5.31
CA THR A 220 12.55 -4.94 -6.42
C THR A 220 11.38 -5.82 -6.86
N VAL A 221 10.22 -5.20 -7.06
CA VAL A 221 9.05 -5.82 -7.71
C VAL A 221 8.73 -5.05 -8.99
N VAL A 222 8.62 -5.76 -10.12
CA VAL A 222 8.29 -5.17 -11.43
C VAL A 222 7.05 -5.84 -12.00
N THR A 223 6.02 -5.05 -12.26
CA THR A 223 4.73 -5.53 -12.77
C THR A 223 4.25 -4.76 -13.97
N ASN A 224 3.38 -5.36 -14.79
CA ASN A 224 2.53 -4.57 -15.69
C ASN A 224 1.26 -4.12 -14.96
N TYR A 225 0.67 -5.01 -14.16
CA TYR A 225 -0.54 -4.77 -13.37
C TYR A 225 -0.35 -5.25 -11.93
N GLY A 226 -0.67 -4.39 -10.95
CA GLY A 226 -0.65 -4.71 -9.53
C GLY A 226 -2.05 -4.64 -8.92
N TYR A 227 -2.39 -5.62 -8.10
CA TYR A 227 -3.66 -5.60 -7.37
C TYR A 227 -3.49 -6.09 -5.93
N VAL A 228 -4.01 -5.33 -4.97
CA VAL A 228 -3.98 -5.66 -3.54
C VAL A 228 -5.41 -5.74 -3.04
N GLY A 229 -5.90 -6.94 -2.77
CA GLY A 229 -7.30 -7.22 -2.48
C GLY A 229 -8.14 -7.20 -3.75
N VAL A 230 -8.10 -8.29 -4.51
CA VAL A 230 -8.98 -8.52 -5.66
C VAL A 230 -10.11 -9.44 -5.23
N VAL A 231 -11.23 -9.34 -5.92
CA VAL A 231 -12.30 -10.32 -5.84
C VAL A 231 -12.81 -10.60 -7.24
N SER A 232 -12.76 -11.86 -7.68
CA SER A 232 -13.34 -12.27 -8.97
C SER A 232 -14.81 -12.71 -8.88
N ASP A 233 -15.36 -12.92 -7.68
CA ASP A 233 -16.74 -13.35 -7.48
C ASP A 233 -17.40 -12.83 -6.18
N SER A 234 -18.72 -12.79 -6.16
CA SER A 234 -19.54 -12.01 -5.22
C SER A 234 -19.54 -12.48 -3.75
N PHE A 235 -18.67 -13.40 -3.32
CA PHE A 235 -18.88 -14.17 -2.09
C PHE A 235 -17.83 -14.07 -0.98
N SER A 236 -16.65 -13.45 -1.18
CA SER A 236 -15.77 -13.07 -0.07
C SER A 236 -14.72 -12.08 -0.55
N ALA A 237 -14.65 -10.91 0.09
CA ALA A 237 -13.63 -9.91 -0.21
C ALA A 237 -12.24 -10.48 0.10
N GLY A 238 -11.24 -10.25 -0.77
CA GLY A 238 -9.85 -10.27 -0.33
C GLY A 238 -9.68 -9.10 0.62
N TYR A 239 -9.80 -9.33 1.93
CA TYR A 239 -9.75 -8.29 2.95
C TYR A 239 -8.50 -8.38 3.82
N GLY A 240 -8.06 -7.23 4.35
CA GLY A 240 -6.91 -7.18 5.25
C GLY A 240 -5.57 -7.54 4.61
N ASN A 241 -5.47 -7.58 3.28
CA ASN A 241 -4.20 -7.84 2.61
C ASN A 241 -3.29 -6.61 2.69
N SER A 242 -2.00 -6.86 2.85
CA SER A 242 -1.00 -5.84 3.17
C SER A 242 0.17 -5.91 2.21
N VAL A 243 0.57 -4.75 1.70
CA VAL A 243 1.82 -4.56 0.97
C VAL A 243 2.64 -3.49 1.67
N THR A 244 3.92 -3.75 1.90
CA THR A 244 4.86 -2.76 2.44
C THR A 244 6.11 -2.69 1.57
N VAL A 245 6.42 -1.49 1.06
CA VAL A 245 7.69 -1.18 0.38
C VAL A 245 8.46 -0.22 1.27
N THR A 246 9.60 -0.67 1.80
CA THR A 246 10.32 0.08 2.84
C THR A 246 11.84 0.03 2.69
N GLY A 247 12.50 1.10 3.09
CA GLY A 247 13.94 1.24 3.04
C GLY A 247 14.44 1.75 1.68
N ASN A 248 15.49 2.55 1.74
CA ASN A 248 16.10 3.15 0.56
C ASN A 248 16.53 2.11 -0.50
N GLY A 249 16.13 2.37 -1.75
CA GLY A 249 16.39 1.49 -2.89
C GLY A 249 15.42 0.32 -3.06
N SER A 250 14.53 0.08 -2.09
CA SER A 250 13.43 -0.87 -2.26
C SER A 250 12.36 -0.26 -3.16
N SER A 251 11.88 -1.02 -4.14
CA SER A 251 10.93 -0.46 -5.10
C SER A 251 9.86 -1.44 -5.59
N TRP A 252 8.67 -0.90 -5.83
CA TRP A 252 7.64 -1.53 -6.66
C TRP A 252 7.40 -0.63 -7.87
N ARG A 253 7.58 -1.16 -9.08
CA ARG A 253 7.20 -0.51 -10.33
C ARG A 253 6.06 -1.26 -11.01
N SER A 254 4.94 -0.60 -11.27
CA SER A 254 3.89 -1.09 -12.16
C SER A 254 3.91 -0.27 -13.45
N ASP A 255 4.13 -0.90 -14.61
CA ASP A 255 4.16 -0.21 -15.89
C ASP A 255 2.79 0.32 -16.32
N TYR A 256 1.70 -0.29 -15.83
CA TYR A 256 0.33 0.17 -16.04
C TYR A 256 -0.41 0.40 -14.72
N VAL A 257 -1.53 -0.28 -14.50
CA VAL A 257 -2.44 -0.03 -13.37
C VAL A 257 -1.92 -0.66 -12.08
N LEU A 258 -2.11 0.03 -10.96
CA LEU A 258 -2.06 -0.55 -9.63
C LEU A 258 -3.34 -0.19 -8.85
N THR A 259 -4.04 -1.21 -8.35
CA THR A 259 -5.27 -1.03 -7.56
C THR A 259 -5.12 -1.60 -6.15
N ILE A 260 -5.50 -0.81 -5.15
CA ILE A 260 -5.63 -1.25 -3.76
C ILE A 260 -7.13 -1.35 -3.46
N GLY A 261 -7.64 -2.56 -3.37
CA GLY A 261 -9.05 -2.89 -3.18
C GLY A 261 -9.83 -2.84 -4.48
N ASP A 262 -9.66 -3.83 -5.35
CA ASP A 262 -10.53 -4.08 -6.50
C ASP A 262 -11.63 -5.04 -6.05
N ASN A 263 -12.78 -4.49 -5.63
CA ASN A 263 -13.84 -5.18 -4.88
C ASN A 263 -13.44 -5.70 -3.48
N GLY A 264 -12.15 -5.69 -3.10
CA GLY A 264 -11.65 -6.01 -1.76
C GLY A 264 -11.71 -4.84 -0.79
N GLN A 265 -12.02 -5.10 0.49
CA GLN A 265 -12.10 -4.10 1.57
C GLN A 265 -10.92 -4.19 2.54
N ASP A 266 -10.65 -3.15 3.33
CA ASP A 266 -9.62 -3.16 4.38
C ASP A 266 -8.19 -3.53 3.92
N ASN A 267 -7.88 -3.36 2.62
CA ASN A 267 -6.53 -3.62 2.12
C ASN A 267 -5.63 -2.40 2.31
N ARG A 268 -4.34 -2.64 2.50
CA ARG A 268 -3.38 -1.57 2.82
C ARG A 268 -2.09 -1.69 2.02
N MET A 269 -1.65 -0.59 1.45
CA MET A 269 -0.31 -0.42 0.90
C MET A 269 0.43 0.66 1.69
N ARG A 270 1.66 0.36 2.10
CA ARG A 270 2.55 1.30 2.81
C ARG A 270 3.83 1.51 2.01
N ILE A 271 4.19 2.77 1.80
CA ILE A 271 5.45 3.21 1.21
C ILE A 271 6.18 4.02 2.27
N GLU A 272 7.22 3.43 2.86
CA GLU A 272 7.81 3.92 4.11
C GLU A 272 9.33 4.01 4.02
N ASP A 273 9.94 4.83 4.88
CA ASP A 273 11.40 4.83 5.13
C ASP A 273 12.28 4.91 3.87
N GLY A 274 11.88 5.71 2.87
CA GLY A 274 12.59 5.86 1.60
C GLY A 274 12.30 4.80 0.54
N GLY A 275 11.30 3.93 0.76
CA GLY A 275 10.77 3.03 -0.26
C GLY A 275 10.12 3.81 -1.42
N SER A 276 10.06 3.20 -2.61
CA SER A 276 9.50 3.85 -3.79
C SER A 276 8.42 3.02 -4.49
N LEU A 277 7.35 3.70 -4.91
CA LEU A 277 6.32 3.18 -5.80
C LEU A 277 6.24 4.03 -7.07
N SER A 278 6.28 3.39 -8.24
CA SER A 278 6.02 4.04 -9.53
C SER A 278 4.92 3.30 -10.27
N VAL A 279 3.89 4.04 -10.70
CA VAL A 279 2.74 3.54 -11.45
C VAL A 279 2.66 4.29 -12.78
N GLY A 280 2.77 3.54 -13.87
CA GLY A 280 2.82 4.06 -15.22
C GLY A 280 1.44 4.41 -15.78
N ASP A 281 1.20 4.04 -17.03
CA ASP A 281 0.09 4.55 -17.84
C ASP A 281 -1.18 3.70 -17.76
N LYS A 282 -2.33 4.29 -18.08
CA LYS A 282 -3.56 3.53 -18.27
C LYS A 282 -3.45 2.69 -19.54
N PHE A 283 -3.27 1.37 -19.42
CA PHE A 283 -3.30 0.48 -20.58
C PHE A 283 -4.71 0.01 -20.94
N TYR A 284 -4.92 -0.17 -22.24
CA TYR A 284 -6.16 -0.63 -22.85
C TYR A 284 -6.27 -2.17 -22.75
N ASP A 285 -7.08 -2.70 -21.83
CA ASP A 285 -7.60 -4.06 -22.01
C ASP A 285 -8.91 -3.98 -22.81
N ILE A 286 -9.06 -4.86 -23.79
CA ILE A 286 -9.97 -4.73 -24.95
C ILE A 286 -11.46 -4.88 -24.56
N VAL A 287 -11.79 -5.05 -23.27
CA VAL A 287 -13.10 -5.56 -22.82
C VAL A 287 -13.78 -4.77 -21.67
N ALA A 288 -13.24 -3.67 -21.14
CA ALA A 288 -13.96 -2.87 -20.14
C ALA A 288 -13.58 -1.38 -20.20
N SER A 289 -14.44 -0.52 -19.68
CA SER A 289 -14.28 0.94 -19.61
C SER A 289 -12.86 1.36 -19.20
N ARG A 290 -12.39 2.46 -19.78
CA ARG A 290 -11.05 2.99 -19.51
C ARG A 290 -10.96 3.32 -18.01
N PRO A 291 -10.07 2.67 -17.23
CA PRO A 291 -10.01 2.95 -15.80
C PRO A 291 -9.74 4.44 -15.59
N PRO A 292 -10.39 5.08 -14.61
CA PRO A 292 -10.33 6.52 -14.43
C PRO A 292 -8.96 7.00 -13.94
N ALA A 293 -8.13 6.12 -13.37
CA ALA A 293 -6.77 6.38 -12.93
C ALA A 293 -5.84 5.18 -13.13
N ALA A 294 -4.53 5.42 -13.15
CA ALA A 294 -3.53 4.35 -13.16
C ALA A 294 -3.28 3.80 -11.75
N LEU A 295 -3.21 4.68 -10.74
CA LEU A 295 -3.20 4.31 -9.33
C LEU A 295 -4.59 4.49 -8.74
N MET A 296 -5.20 3.41 -8.24
CA MET A 296 -6.54 3.43 -7.66
C MET A 296 -6.55 2.90 -6.23
N ILE A 297 -7.24 3.62 -5.35
CA ILE A 297 -7.49 3.22 -3.96
C ILE A 297 -9.00 3.06 -3.77
N GLY A 298 -9.46 1.83 -3.59
CA GLY A 298 -10.87 1.47 -3.51
C GLY A 298 -11.58 1.57 -4.84
N ARG A 299 -11.44 0.56 -5.70
CA ARG A 299 -12.28 0.36 -6.87
C ARG A 299 -13.42 -0.59 -6.50
N GLU A 300 -14.65 -0.09 -6.55
CA GLU A 300 -15.88 -0.83 -6.22
C GLU A 300 -15.95 -1.32 -4.75
N ALA A 301 -14.97 -0.97 -3.91
CA ALA A 301 -14.90 -1.32 -2.49
C ALA A 301 -14.38 -0.18 -1.61
N GLY A 302 -14.65 -0.32 -0.31
CA GLY A 302 -14.36 0.68 0.72
C GLY A 302 -13.26 0.26 1.70
N ASP A 303 -12.91 1.18 2.59
CA ASP A 303 -11.96 0.97 3.70
C ASP A 303 -10.51 0.66 3.31
N ASN A 304 -10.14 0.82 2.04
CA ASN A 304 -8.78 0.59 1.56
C ASN A 304 -7.86 1.77 1.86
N ARG A 305 -6.56 1.50 2.03
CA ARG A 305 -5.59 2.49 2.52
C ARG A 305 -4.30 2.53 1.72
N LEU A 306 -3.85 3.74 1.38
CA LEU A 306 -2.49 4.03 0.94
C LEU A 306 -1.81 4.95 1.97
N GLU A 307 -0.63 4.57 2.44
CA GLU A 307 0.14 5.38 3.39
C GLU A 307 1.55 5.62 2.87
N ILE A 308 1.95 6.88 2.84
CA ILE A 308 3.24 7.35 2.37
C ILE A 308 3.89 8.09 3.54
N THR A 309 4.89 7.46 4.17
CA THR A 309 5.50 7.98 5.41
C THR A 309 7.02 7.85 5.42
N GLY A 310 7.69 8.52 6.36
CA GLY A 310 9.14 8.33 6.60
C GLY A 310 10.05 8.59 5.40
N GLY A 311 9.65 9.47 4.46
CA GLY A 311 10.41 9.70 3.24
C GLY A 311 10.03 8.78 2.06
N GLY A 312 8.90 8.07 2.16
CA GLY A 312 8.35 7.27 1.07
C GLY A 312 8.05 8.12 -0.17
N ASN A 313 8.28 7.57 -1.35
CA ASN A 313 8.12 8.29 -2.62
C ASN A 313 7.17 7.54 -3.57
N VAL A 314 6.05 8.18 -3.93
CA VAL A 314 5.08 7.66 -4.88
C VAL A 314 5.01 8.53 -6.12
N HIS A 315 5.10 7.90 -7.29
CA HIS A 315 4.87 8.54 -8.58
C HIS A 315 3.74 7.82 -9.32
N SER A 316 2.76 8.56 -9.83
CA SER A 316 1.67 8.02 -10.65
C SER A 316 1.35 8.91 -11.84
N THR A 317 1.00 8.32 -12.99
CA THR A 317 0.53 9.14 -14.13
C THR A 317 -0.84 9.78 -13.83
N SER A 318 -1.75 9.02 -13.21
CA SER A 318 -3.04 9.52 -12.73
C SER A 318 -3.51 8.72 -11.51
N ALA A 319 -4.25 9.36 -10.62
CA ALA A 319 -4.63 8.81 -9.32
C ALA A 319 -6.12 8.99 -9.03
N ALA A 320 -6.74 8.02 -8.38
CA ALA A 320 -8.11 8.14 -7.87
C ALA A 320 -8.29 7.39 -6.56
N ILE A 321 -8.96 8.04 -5.61
CA ILE A 321 -9.47 7.45 -4.38
C ILE A 321 -10.99 7.33 -4.52
N GLY A 322 -11.54 6.16 -4.22
CA GLY A 322 -12.98 5.90 -4.25
C GLY A 322 -13.56 5.86 -5.66
N VAL A 323 -13.22 4.82 -6.42
CA VAL A 323 -13.64 4.59 -7.81
C VAL A 323 -14.88 3.70 -7.86
N PHE A 324 -15.91 4.14 -8.57
CA PHE A 324 -17.12 3.37 -8.81
C PHE A 324 -17.55 3.43 -10.28
N ASP A 325 -16.92 2.62 -11.14
CA ASP A 325 -17.09 2.66 -12.61
C ASP A 325 -18.20 1.71 -13.13
N MET A 326 -19.10 1.26 -12.24
CA MET A 326 -20.24 0.42 -12.62
C MET A 326 -21.40 1.30 -13.14
N PRO A 327 -22.06 0.93 -14.24
CA PRO A 327 -23.13 1.75 -14.81
C PRO A 327 -24.32 1.83 -13.84
N ALA A 328 -24.78 3.06 -13.57
CA ALA A 328 -25.93 3.36 -12.71
C ALA A 328 -27.23 2.62 -13.10
N SER A 329 -27.32 2.08 -14.32
CA SER A 329 -28.48 1.33 -14.83
C SER A 329 -28.80 0.04 -14.05
N GLU A 330 -27.90 -0.46 -13.21
CA GLU A 330 -28.12 -1.67 -12.41
C GLU A 330 -28.65 -1.41 -10.99
N GLY A 331 -28.99 -0.16 -10.63
CA GLY A 331 -29.58 0.17 -9.33
C GLY A 331 -28.60 0.11 -8.15
N TYR A 332 -27.29 0.11 -8.44
CA TYR A 332 -26.25 0.22 -7.42
C TYR A 332 -26.23 1.63 -6.82
N THR A 333 -26.25 1.71 -5.50
CA THR A 333 -26.28 2.95 -4.72
C THR A 333 -24.87 3.38 -4.32
N GLY A 334 -23.99 3.66 -5.28
CA GLY A 334 -22.58 4.01 -5.04
C GLY A 334 -21.77 2.86 -4.43
N GLY A 335 -20.47 2.83 -4.67
CA GLY A 335 -19.59 1.86 -4.00
C GLY A 335 -19.48 2.14 -2.50
N ASN A 336 -19.05 1.14 -1.71
CA ASN A 336 -18.69 1.37 -0.31
C ASN A 336 -17.48 2.33 -0.29
N GLY A 337 -17.65 3.50 0.34
CA GLY A 337 -16.65 4.56 0.41
C GLY A 337 -15.60 4.37 1.51
N ASN A 338 -15.18 5.46 2.15
CA ASN A 338 -14.23 5.44 3.29
C ASN A 338 -12.83 4.91 2.95
N ASN A 339 -12.39 5.05 1.70
CA ASN A 339 -11.00 4.80 1.32
C ASN A 339 -10.13 5.99 1.73
N GLN A 340 -8.90 5.71 2.16
CA GLN A 340 -8.04 6.69 2.83
C GLN A 340 -6.65 6.71 2.20
N ALA A 341 -6.13 7.91 1.97
CA ALA A 341 -4.73 8.12 1.67
C ALA A 341 -4.10 9.07 2.69
N LEU A 342 -2.88 8.75 3.12
CA LEU A 342 -2.09 9.56 4.04
C LEU A 342 -0.71 9.83 3.43
N VAL A 343 -0.30 11.10 3.40
CA VAL A 343 1.06 11.53 3.10
C VAL A 343 1.59 12.30 4.30
N SER A 344 2.49 11.70 5.07
CA SER A 344 2.89 12.23 6.38
C SER A 344 4.40 12.17 6.59
N GLY A 345 4.95 13.26 7.13
CA GLY A 345 6.36 13.35 7.48
C GLY A 345 7.22 13.97 6.38
N ALA A 346 8.25 14.71 6.80
CA ALA A 346 9.19 15.36 5.91
C ALA A 346 9.82 14.40 4.89
N GLY A 347 9.77 14.79 3.61
CA GLY A 347 10.31 14.01 2.49
C GLY A 347 9.40 12.89 1.98
N SER A 348 8.24 12.65 2.62
CA SER A 348 7.19 11.80 2.06
C SER A 348 6.49 12.53 0.93
N VAL A 349 6.52 11.97 -0.28
CA VAL A 349 6.07 12.65 -1.51
C VAL A 349 5.12 11.77 -2.31
N TRP A 350 4.04 12.37 -2.82
CA TRP A 350 3.22 11.82 -3.90
C TRP A 350 3.19 12.78 -5.09
N THR A 351 3.86 12.39 -6.18
CA THR A 351 3.78 13.10 -7.47
C THR A 351 2.78 12.41 -8.39
N ASN A 352 1.82 13.17 -8.90
CA ASN A 352 0.82 12.72 -9.86
C ASN A 352 0.86 13.58 -11.12
N ASP A 353 1.09 13.00 -12.30
CA ASP A 353 1.35 13.82 -13.50
C ASP A 353 0.09 14.49 -14.06
N GLU A 354 -1.03 13.78 -14.07
CA GLU A 354 -2.29 14.22 -14.68
C GLU A 354 -3.37 14.50 -13.62
N ALA A 355 -4.58 13.95 -13.80
CA ALA A 355 -5.70 14.15 -12.89
C ALA A 355 -5.58 13.31 -11.62
N PHE A 356 -5.90 13.93 -10.49
CA PHE A 356 -6.06 13.32 -9.17
C PHE A 356 -7.52 13.47 -8.74
N TYR A 357 -8.18 12.36 -8.44
CA TYR A 357 -9.54 12.35 -7.89
C TYR A 357 -9.59 11.90 -6.42
N VAL A 358 -10.31 12.66 -5.58
CA VAL A 358 -10.72 12.24 -4.24
C VAL A 358 -12.23 12.08 -4.24
N GLY A 359 -12.70 10.83 -4.29
CA GLY A 359 -14.09 10.52 -4.61
C GLY A 359 -14.35 10.67 -6.10
N TRP A 360 -13.97 9.66 -6.89
CA TRP A 360 -14.34 9.62 -8.30
C TRP A 360 -15.84 9.32 -8.47
N GLY A 361 -16.34 8.36 -7.69
CA GLY A 361 -17.77 7.99 -7.69
C GLY A 361 -18.27 7.38 -6.38
N GLN A 362 -17.43 7.36 -5.34
CA GLN A 362 -17.79 6.83 -4.02
C GLN A 362 -17.83 7.95 -2.98
N PRO A 363 -18.62 7.79 -1.90
CA PRO A 363 -18.68 8.77 -0.82
C PRO A 363 -17.55 8.62 0.20
N ASP A 364 -17.42 9.59 1.11
CA ASP A 364 -16.62 9.52 2.35
C ASP A 364 -15.14 9.19 2.20
N ASN A 365 -14.54 9.37 1.03
CA ASN A 365 -13.11 9.12 0.85
C ASN A 365 -12.27 10.28 1.39
N THR A 366 -11.08 9.96 1.89
CA THR A 366 -10.19 10.95 2.51
C THR A 366 -8.78 10.93 1.94
N LEU A 367 -8.22 12.12 1.73
CA LEU A 367 -6.79 12.34 1.55
C LEU A 367 -6.31 13.28 2.65
N THR A 368 -5.33 12.87 3.43
CA THR A 368 -4.66 13.71 4.43
C THR A 368 -3.19 13.90 4.07
N VAL A 369 -2.74 15.15 4.00
CA VAL A 369 -1.34 15.53 3.85
C VAL A 369 -0.95 16.29 5.10
N GLU A 370 0.11 15.86 5.79
CA GLU A 370 0.44 16.38 7.12
C GLU A 370 1.92 16.26 7.50
N ASN A 371 2.32 16.88 8.60
CA ASN A 371 3.67 16.78 9.20
C ASN A 371 4.84 16.99 8.22
N GLY A 372 4.71 17.88 7.24
CA GLY A 372 5.75 18.17 6.24
C GLY A 372 5.76 17.23 5.03
N GLY A 373 4.70 16.44 4.83
CA GLY A 373 4.47 15.70 3.58
C GLY A 373 4.14 16.63 2.41
N ALA A 374 4.36 16.16 1.18
CA ALA A 374 4.09 16.94 -0.03
C ALA A 374 3.34 16.11 -1.08
N VAL A 375 2.37 16.73 -1.75
CA VAL A 375 1.70 16.16 -2.91
C VAL A 375 1.71 17.17 -4.04
N SER A 376 2.05 16.74 -5.25
CA SER A 376 2.02 17.58 -6.45
C SER A 376 1.19 16.91 -7.53
N THR A 377 0.25 17.63 -8.15
CA THR A 377 -0.62 17.08 -9.20
C THR A 377 -0.82 17.99 -10.40
N GLY A 378 -1.16 17.40 -11.55
CA GLY A 378 -1.70 18.09 -12.72
C GLY A 378 -2.97 18.87 -12.36
N SER A 379 -4.08 18.16 -12.28
CA SER A 379 -5.36 18.67 -11.77
C SER A 379 -5.83 17.88 -10.54
N ALA A 380 -6.69 18.50 -9.74
CA ALA A 380 -7.30 17.91 -8.56
C ALA A 380 -8.82 18.07 -8.62
N THR A 381 -9.57 17.00 -8.39
CA THR A 381 -11.03 17.04 -8.27
C THR A 381 -11.49 16.26 -7.04
N ILE A 382 -12.28 16.90 -6.20
CA ILE A 382 -12.90 16.30 -5.02
C ILE A 382 -14.38 16.14 -5.31
N GLY A 383 -14.91 14.92 -5.34
CA GLY A 383 -16.33 14.67 -5.63
C GLY A 383 -16.70 14.85 -7.09
N LEU A 384 -16.17 13.99 -7.97
CA LEU A 384 -16.37 14.11 -9.42
C LEU A 384 -17.82 13.81 -9.84
N GLN A 385 -18.35 12.64 -9.49
CA GLN A 385 -19.71 12.21 -9.84
C GLN A 385 -20.74 12.62 -8.79
N ASP A 386 -22.01 12.57 -9.15
CA ASP A 386 -23.16 12.84 -8.27
C ASP A 386 -23.22 11.91 -7.03
N THR A 387 -22.69 10.69 -7.15
CA THR A 387 -22.55 9.73 -6.04
C THR A 387 -21.34 9.97 -5.15
N ALA A 388 -20.43 10.87 -5.52
CA ALA A 388 -19.21 11.15 -4.76
C ALA A 388 -19.48 12.18 -3.66
N LEU A 389 -20.18 11.75 -2.62
CA LEU A 389 -20.62 12.58 -1.50
C LEU A 389 -19.58 12.68 -0.39
N ASP A 390 -19.50 13.81 0.30
CA ASP A 390 -18.79 13.94 1.58
C ASP A 390 -17.29 13.53 1.54
N ASN A 391 -16.63 13.67 0.38
CA ASN A 391 -15.19 13.40 0.26
C ASN A 391 -14.36 14.57 0.80
N ARG A 392 -13.21 14.26 1.41
CA ARG A 392 -12.42 15.23 2.19
C ARG A 392 -10.96 15.19 1.79
N LEU A 393 -10.41 16.35 1.46
CA LEU A 393 -8.97 16.57 1.36
C LEU A 393 -8.56 17.49 2.50
N THR A 394 -7.61 17.08 3.33
CA THR A 394 -7.07 17.89 4.42
C THR A 394 -5.57 18.07 4.22
N VAL A 395 -5.11 19.32 4.24
CA VAL A 395 -3.68 19.68 4.21
C VAL A 395 -3.39 20.44 5.50
N ARG A 396 -2.50 19.90 6.34
CA ARG A 396 -2.28 20.45 7.69
C ARG A 396 -0.83 20.45 8.13
N ASP A 397 -0.54 21.31 9.09
CA ASP A 397 0.76 21.50 9.73
C ASP A 397 1.77 22.26 8.83
N ALA A 398 2.59 23.10 9.46
CA ALA A 398 3.55 23.94 8.75
C ALA A 398 4.59 23.11 7.98
N GLY A 399 4.91 23.53 6.75
CA GLY A 399 5.83 22.83 5.85
C GLY A 399 5.19 21.71 5.04
N THR A 400 3.90 21.41 5.26
CA THR A 400 3.10 20.52 4.42
C THR A 400 2.60 21.27 3.18
N GLN A 401 2.69 20.64 2.01
CA GLN A 401 2.33 21.28 0.73
C GLN A 401 1.42 20.41 -0.14
N PHE A 402 0.47 21.04 -0.83
CA PHE A 402 -0.31 20.44 -1.91
C PHE A 402 -0.30 21.36 -3.13
N ASP A 403 0.47 20.97 -4.16
CA ASP A 403 0.72 21.76 -5.36
C ASP A 403 -0.13 21.25 -6.53
N ILE A 404 -0.79 22.17 -7.23
CA ILE A 404 -1.70 21.88 -8.35
C ILE A 404 -1.29 22.77 -9.53
N SER A 405 -1.00 22.16 -10.67
CA SER A 405 -0.47 22.89 -11.83
C SER A 405 -1.55 23.43 -12.79
N ASP A 406 -2.72 22.80 -12.86
CA ASP A 406 -3.75 23.10 -13.86
C ASP A 406 -5.08 23.58 -13.21
N ALA A 407 -5.87 22.68 -12.63
CA ALA A 407 -7.19 23.04 -12.09
C ALA A 407 -7.52 22.34 -10.79
N LEU A 408 -8.25 23.03 -9.91
CA LEU A 408 -8.83 22.53 -8.68
C LEU A 408 -10.35 22.64 -8.72
N ILE A 409 -11.04 21.51 -8.59
CA ILE A 409 -12.49 21.44 -8.54
C ILE A 409 -12.94 20.78 -7.23
N ILE A 410 -13.83 21.43 -6.49
CA ILE A 410 -14.43 20.90 -5.26
C ILE A 410 -15.94 20.76 -5.47
N GLY A 411 -16.43 19.53 -5.53
CA GLY A 411 -17.81 19.21 -5.88
C GLY A 411 -18.10 19.50 -7.34
N ALA A 412 -17.61 18.64 -8.25
CA ALA A 412 -17.95 18.74 -9.65
C ALA A 412 -19.42 18.31 -9.86
N GLY A 413 -19.77 17.10 -9.42
CA GLY A 413 -21.15 16.60 -9.37
C GLY A 413 -21.64 16.23 -7.97
N GLY A 414 -20.73 15.83 -7.07
CA GLY A 414 -21.08 15.36 -5.73
C GLY A 414 -21.32 16.49 -4.72
N ALA A 415 -22.19 16.27 -3.74
CA ALA A 415 -22.45 17.20 -2.63
C ALA A 415 -21.53 16.93 -1.42
N GLY A 416 -21.35 17.94 -0.55
CA GLY A 416 -20.69 17.76 0.75
C GLY A 416 -19.16 17.67 0.73
N ASN A 417 -18.51 17.88 -0.42
CA ASN A 417 -17.08 17.71 -0.59
C ASN A 417 -16.28 18.90 -0.07
N THR A 418 -15.14 18.65 0.58
CA THR A 418 -14.35 19.73 1.20
C THR A 418 -12.86 19.60 0.99
N LEU A 419 -12.20 20.73 0.69
CA LEU A 419 -10.77 20.94 0.90
C LEU A 419 -10.58 21.74 2.19
N THR A 420 -9.83 21.23 3.15
CA THR A 420 -9.48 21.93 4.39
C THR A 420 -7.99 22.18 4.47
N ILE A 421 -7.59 23.43 4.74
CA ILE A 421 -6.20 23.84 4.90
C ILE A 421 -6.05 24.42 6.30
N GLU A 422 -5.16 23.83 7.11
CA GLU A 422 -5.03 24.22 8.51
C GLU A 422 -3.60 24.20 9.06
N ASN A 423 -3.42 24.83 10.23
CA ASN A 423 -2.19 24.81 11.01
C ASN A 423 -0.93 25.23 10.22
N GLY A 424 -1.04 26.24 9.36
CA GLY A 424 0.07 26.80 8.60
C GLY A 424 0.50 26.02 7.36
N ALA A 425 -0.26 25.01 6.92
CA ALA A 425 0.00 24.33 5.65
C ALA A 425 -0.22 25.24 4.43
N LEU A 426 0.30 24.84 3.27
CA LEU A 426 0.15 25.56 2.00
C LEU A 426 -0.53 24.67 0.93
N VAL A 427 -1.55 25.23 0.27
CA VAL A 427 -2.04 24.74 -1.02
C VAL A 427 -1.71 25.76 -2.09
N ALA A 428 -1.04 25.34 -3.16
CA ALA A 428 -0.67 26.21 -4.27
C ALA A 428 -1.37 25.77 -5.56
N LEU A 429 -2.05 26.71 -6.21
CA LEU A 429 -2.63 26.57 -7.55
C LEU A 429 -1.85 27.44 -8.52
N HIS A 430 -1.13 26.82 -9.45
CA HIS A 430 -0.19 27.51 -10.34
C HIS A 430 -0.82 28.03 -11.64
N ALA A 431 -2.08 27.69 -11.92
CA ALA A 431 -2.79 28.23 -13.07
C ALA A 431 -3.25 29.68 -12.81
N ASP A 432 -2.98 30.55 -13.77
CA ASP A 432 -3.20 32.00 -13.69
C ASP A 432 -4.56 32.45 -14.27
N ASP A 433 -5.49 31.51 -14.48
CA ASP A 433 -6.84 31.79 -14.97
C ASP A 433 -7.88 31.66 -13.85
N ALA A 434 -8.85 32.57 -13.83
CA ALA A 434 -9.92 32.62 -12.83
C ALA A 434 -10.85 31.39 -12.87
N SER A 435 -10.86 30.63 -13.98
CA SER A 435 -11.60 29.37 -14.07
C SER A 435 -10.87 28.15 -13.49
N ALA A 436 -9.63 28.30 -13.04
CA ALA A 436 -8.83 27.20 -12.51
C ALA A 436 -9.30 26.71 -11.12
N LEU A 437 -10.01 27.54 -10.35
CA LEU A 437 -10.64 27.15 -9.10
C LEU A 437 -12.16 27.19 -9.22
N VAL A 438 -12.80 26.02 -9.13
CA VAL A 438 -14.25 25.88 -9.17
C VAL A 438 -14.74 25.15 -7.93
N ILE A 439 -15.75 25.71 -7.26
CA ILE A 439 -16.40 25.10 -6.10
C ILE A 439 -17.90 25.00 -6.40
N ASP A 440 -18.47 23.82 -6.18
CA ASP A 440 -19.89 23.50 -6.39
C ASP A 440 -20.36 23.68 -7.85
N ALA A 441 -19.65 23.06 -8.80
CA ALA A 441 -19.80 23.32 -10.23
C ALA A 441 -21.22 23.05 -10.78
N GLU A 442 -21.84 21.94 -10.37
CA GLU A 442 -23.21 21.57 -10.75
C GLU A 442 -24.27 22.02 -9.73
N GLY A 443 -23.88 22.71 -8.65
CA GLY A 443 -24.79 23.19 -7.62
C GLY A 443 -25.44 22.08 -6.79
N ALA A 444 -24.70 20.98 -6.56
CA ALA A 444 -25.14 19.88 -5.71
C ALA A 444 -25.25 20.28 -4.23
N GLY A 445 -24.50 21.32 -3.83
CA GLY A 445 -24.56 21.95 -2.52
C GLY A 445 -23.62 21.33 -1.48
N GLY A 446 -23.30 22.10 -0.45
CA GLY A 446 -22.48 21.63 0.68
C GLY A 446 -20.99 21.44 0.35
N ASN A 447 -20.52 21.93 -0.80
CA ASN A 447 -19.13 21.86 -1.20
C ASN A 447 -18.37 23.13 -0.75
N PHE A 448 -17.21 22.99 -0.12
CA PHE A 448 -16.50 24.14 0.48
C PHE A 448 -14.98 24.04 0.41
N LEU A 449 -14.34 25.20 0.22
CA LEU A 449 -12.95 25.43 0.63
C LEU A 449 -12.95 25.93 2.07
N ARG A 450 -12.17 25.29 2.95
CA ARG A 450 -12.11 25.54 4.38
C ARG A 450 -10.71 25.97 4.81
N LEU A 451 -10.64 27.04 5.60
CA LEU A 451 -9.38 27.60 6.10
C LEU A 451 -9.40 27.70 7.63
N HIS A 452 -8.37 27.15 8.25
CA HIS A 452 -8.10 27.24 9.69
C HIS A 452 -6.61 27.49 9.90
N ASP A 453 -6.19 28.71 9.57
CA ASP A 453 -4.80 29.20 9.64
C ASP A 453 -3.83 28.53 8.67
N GLY A 454 -4.36 27.91 7.61
CA GLY A 454 -3.61 27.44 6.45
C GLY A 454 -3.72 28.41 5.27
N TYR A 455 -2.73 28.40 4.39
CA TYR A 455 -2.61 29.33 3.28
C TYR A 455 -3.04 28.69 1.97
N PHE A 456 -3.80 29.44 1.18
CA PHE A 456 -4.02 29.15 -0.24
C PHE A 456 -3.28 30.20 -1.08
N ALA A 457 -2.45 29.75 -2.01
CA ALA A 457 -1.78 30.59 -2.99
C ALA A 457 -2.30 30.30 -4.40
N TRP A 458 -2.77 31.31 -5.11
CA TRP A 458 -3.28 31.19 -6.48
C TRP A 458 -2.51 32.12 -7.41
N ALA A 459 -1.90 31.58 -8.46
CA ALA A 459 -1.08 32.34 -9.41
C ALA A 459 -1.87 33.48 -10.08
N GLY A 460 -1.20 34.62 -10.27
CA GLY A 460 -1.77 35.84 -10.82
C GLY A 460 -2.54 36.68 -9.80
N ASP A 461 -3.05 37.84 -10.25
CA ASP A 461 -3.98 38.66 -9.47
C ASP A 461 -5.41 38.13 -9.63
N GLN A 462 -5.82 37.31 -8.68
CA GLN A 462 -7.10 36.61 -8.61
C GLN A 462 -8.02 37.24 -7.55
N THR A 463 -7.72 38.46 -7.10
CA THR A 463 -8.43 39.12 -6.00
C THR A 463 -9.93 39.20 -6.25
N GLU A 464 -10.36 39.50 -7.48
CA GLU A 464 -11.78 39.55 -7.86
C GLU A 464 -12.43 38.16 -7.94
N ALA A 465 -11.69 37.15 -8.39
CA ALA A 465 -12.17 35.77 -8.43
C ALA A 465 -12.43 35.26 -7.00
N VAL A 466 -11.50 35.51 -6.06
CA VAL A 466 -11.67 35.16 -4.65
C VAL A 466 -12.86 35.90 -4.04
N ARG A 467 -13.06 37.19 -4.35
CA ARG A 467 -14.25 37.94 -3.90
C ARG A 467 -15.56 37.32 -4.39
N SER A 468 -15.60 36.85 -5.64
CA SER A 468 -16.78 36.14 -6.15
C SER A 468 -17.06 34.84 -5.40
N LEU A 469 -16.02 34.11 -4.97
CA LEU A 469 -16.18 32.89 -4.18
C LEU A 469 -16.71 33.19 -2.76
N LEU A 470 -16.28 34.31 -2.16
CA LEU A 470 -16.81 34.80 -0.88
C LEU A 470 -18.28 35.19 -0.99
N ASP A 471 -18.65 35.98 -2.00
CA ASP A 471 -20.03 36.41 -2.24
C ASP A 471 -20.96 35.22 -2.52
N GLY A 472 -20.43 34.16 -3.15
CA GLY A 472 -21.12 32.88 -3.35
C GLY A 472 -21.23 32.01 -2.09
N GLY A 473 -20.54 32.36 -1.01
CA GLY A 473 -20.53 31.59 0.24
C GLY A 473 -19.79 30.26 0.17
N LEU A 474 -18.86 30.12 -0.78
CA LEU A 474 -18.16 28.86 -1.11
C LEU A 474 -16.89 28.62 -0.28
N ILE A 475 -16.46 29.65 0.47
CA ILE A 475 -15.32 29.59 1.39
C ILE A 475 -15.82 29.65 2.83
N GLN A 476 -15.23 28.83 3.68
CA GLN A 476 -15.51 28.80 5.12
C GLN A 476 -14.22 29.04 5.91
N VAL A 477 -14.36 29.75 7.03
CA VAL A 477 -13.32 29.92 8.05
C VAL A 477 -13.80 29.30 9.36
N PHE A 478 -12.86 28.86 10.20
CA PHE A 478 -13.16 28.32 11.52
C PHE A 478 -13.20 29.44 12.56
N ASP A 479 -14.28 29.53 13.36
CA ASP A 479 -14.44 30.58 14.38
C ASP A 479 -14.03 30.14 15.80
N GLY A 480 -13.39 28.97 15.92
CA GLY A 480 -13.05 28.33 17.19
C GLY A 480 -14.04 27.25 17.63
N GLU A 481 -15.27 27.26 17.10
CA GLU A 481 -16.29 26.25 17.40
C GLU A 481 -16.91 25.63 16.13
N ASN A 482 -17.15 26.44 15.10
CA ASN A 482 -17.90 26.06 13.91
C ASN A 482 -17.22 26.58 12.63
N TRP A 483 -17.51 25.90 11.52
CA TRP A 483 -17.24 26.40 10.18
C TRP A 483 -18.32 27.41 9.80
N ILE A 484 -17.93 28.65 9.55
CA ILE A 484 -18.81 29.74 9.13
C ILE A 484 -18.43 30.24 7.74
N THR A 485 -19.39 30.77 6.99
CA THR A 485 -19.12 31.37 5.68
C THR A 485 -18.17 32.55 5.83
N ALA A 486 -17.09 32.56 5.05
CA ALA A 486 -16.07 33.59 5.09
C ALA A 486 -16.55 34.92 4.46
N THR A 487 -16.13 36.03 5.05
CA THR A 487 -16.29 37.40 4.56
C THR A 487 -15.02 38.18 4.90
N LEU A 488 -14.79 39.30 4.21
CA LEU A 488 -13.65 40.19 4.53
C LEU A 488 -13.72 40.78 5.96
N ASP A 489 -14.87 40.66 6.64
CA ASP A 489 -15.09 41.21 7.98
C ASP A 489 -14.98 40.15 9.09
N ASN A 490 -14.87 38.85 8.77
CA ASN A 490 -14.96 37.76 9.76
C ASN A 490 -13.72 36.87 9.86
N GLY A 491 -12.54 37.47 9.68
CA GLY A 491 -11.27 36.75 9.82
C GLY A 491 -10.86 36.03 8.55
N PHE A 492 -11.15 36.61 7.38
CA PHE A 492 -10.55 36.21 6.10
C PHE A 492 -9.58 37.30 5.64
N GLU A 493 -8.36 36.92 5.31
CA GLU A 493 -7.35 37.83 4.75
C GLU A 493 -7.03 37.44 3.32
N LEU A 494 -6.83 38.45 2.46
CA LEU A 494 -6.60 38.30 1.03
C LEU A 494 -5.69 39.44 0.54
N ALA A 495 -4.63 39.08 -0.18
CA ALA A 495 -3.77 40.05 -0.84
C ALA A 495 -3.08 39.43 -2.07
N TRP A 496 -2.83 40.26 -3.08
CA TRP A 496 -1.92 39.93 -4.18
C TRP A 496 -0.52 40.48 -3.88
N PHE A 497 0.50 39.67 -4.14
CA PHE A 497 1.89 40.00 -3.85
C PHE A 497 2.70 40.06 -5.14
N GLU A 498 3.35 41.20 -5.41
CA GLU A 498 4.18 41.36 -6.61
C GLU A 498 5.51 40.62 -6.47
N THR A 499 6.07 40.56 -5.26
CA THR A 499 7.42 40.05 -5.01
C THR A 499 7.44 38.90 -4.00
N ASP A 500 8.40 37.97 -4.17
CA ASP A 500 8.62 36.86 -3.24
C ASP A 500 8.88 37.36 -1.81
N ALA A 501 9.58 38.48 -1.67
CA ALA A 501 9.94 39.04 -0.37
C ALA A 501 8.71 39.48 0.45
N GLU A 502 7.70 40.07 -0.21
CA GLU A 502 6.47 40.49 0.45
C GLU A 502 5.58 39.29 0.78
N ALA A 503 5.48 38.32 -0.15
CA ALA A 503 4.72 37.10 0.08
C ALA A 503 5.33 36.25 1.22
N LEU A 504 6.65 36.19 1.30
CA LEU A 504 7.39 35.50 2.36
C LEU A 504 7.19 36.15 3.72
N ASP A 505 7.21 37.48 3.81
CA ASP A 505 6.96 38.20 5.07
C ASP A 505 5.54 37.94 5.60
N TRP A 506 4.56 37.82 4.70
CA TRP A 506 3.16 37.61 5.06
C TRP A 506 2.81 36.14 5.38
N SER A 507 3.28 35.19 4.56
CA SER A 507 2.89 33.78 4.67
C SER A 507 3.92 32.86 5.35
N GLY A 508 5.19 33.27 5.38
CA GLY A 508 6.31 32.41 5.76
C GLY A 508 6.76 31.43 4.66
N TYR A 509 6.17 31.49 3.45
CA TYR A 509 6.54 30.67 2.29
C TYR A 509 7.26 31.49 1.22
N ASP A 510 8.34 30.92 0.68
CA ASP A 510 9.14 31.52 -0.41
C ASP A 510 8.54 31.16 -1.78
N HIS A 511 9.01 31.83 -2.85
CA HIS A 511 8.61 31.61 -4.25
C HIS A 511 7.11 31.85 -4.54
N LEU A 512 6.49 32.74 -3.77
CA LEU A 512 5.07 33.12 -3.91
C LEU A 512 4.86 34.54 -4.45
N GLY A 513 5.89 35.17 -5.01
CA GLY A 513 5.76 36.40 -5.79
C GLY A 513 4.93 36.18 -7.05
N GLY A 514 3.99 37.09 -7.32
CA GLY A 514 3.03 36.97 -8.40
C GLY A 514 1.77 36.16 -8.05
N TYR A 515 1.59 35.77 -6.79
CA TYR A 515 0.42 35.03 -6.33
C TYR A 515 -0.55 35.92 -5.55
N THR A 516 -1.83 35.58 -5.66
CA THR A 516 -2.87 35.96 -4.73
C THR A 516 -2.90 34.97 -3.58
N LEU A 517 -2.68 35.44 -2.37
CA LEU A 517 -2.70 34.62 -1.18
C LEU A 517 -3.91 34.96 -0.32
N PHE A 518 -4.51 33.94 0.28
CA PHE A 518 -5.57 34.11 1.26
C PHE A 518 -5.54 33.04 2.34
N THR A 519 -6.04 33.42 3.52
CA THR A 519 -6.00 32.60 4.74
C THR A 519 -7.13 32.99 5.70
N ALA A 520 -7.33 32.19 6.73
CA ALA A 520 -8.09 32.59 7.92
C ALA A 520 -7.19 33.38 8.88
N SER A 521 -7.71 34.46 9.45
CA SER A 521 -7.03 35.33 10.40
C SER A 521 -7.37 34.95 11.83
N LEU A 522 -6.37 34.48 12.57
CA LEU A 522 -6.44 34.30 14.02
C LEU A 522 -6.70 35.60 14.80
N ALA A 523 -6.50 36.77 14.19
CA ALA A 523 -6.56 38.05 14.89
C ALA A 523 -8.00 38.51 15.21
N VAL A 524 -9.02 37.90 14.60
CA VAL A 524 -10.44 38.27 14.77
C VAL A 524 -11.24 37.20 15.53
N ILE A 525 -10.65 36.03 15.82
CA ILE A 525 -11.30 35.00 16.61
C ILE A 525 -11.15 35.35 18.10
N PRO A 526 -12.21 35.75 18.82
CA PRO A 526 -12.11 35.94 20.25
C PRO A 526 -11.93 34.55 20.87
N GLU A 527 -10.69 34.21 21.22
CA GLU A 527 -10.35 33.09 22.10
C GLU A 527 -11.40 33.00 23.23
N PRO A 528 -12.20 31.91 23.32
CA PRO A 528 -13.22 31.77 24.36
C PRO A 528 -12.63 31.83 25.78
N ALA A 529 -11.30 31.70 25.91
CA ALA A 529 -10.56 31.81 27.16
C ALA A 529 -10.22 33.25 27.62
N SER A 530 -10.44 34.27 26.80
CA SER A 530 -10.05 35.66 27.13
C SER A 530 -10.85 36.29 28.29
N TRP A 531 -12.02 35.73 28.63
CA TRP A 531 -12.84 36.23 29.74
C TRP A 531 -12.30 35.84 31.13
N LEU A 532 -11.46 34.80 31.23
CA LEU A 532 -10.91 34.38 32.52
C LEU A 532 -9.69 35.20 32.95
N ILE A 533 -8.96 35.81 32.02
CA ILE A 533 -7.80 36.66 32.35
C ILE A 533 -8.26 38.06 32.79
N LEU A 534 -9.38 38.59 32.27
CA LEU A 534 -9.91 39.88 32.72
C LEU A 534 -10.65 39.81 34.06
N ALA A 535 -11.28 38.66 34.39
CA ALA A 535 -11.86 38.42 35.72
C ALA A 535 -10.79 38.13 36.80
N GLY A 536 -9.65 37.53 36.42
CA GLY A 536 -8.53 37.27 37.34
C GLY A 536 -7.72 38.52 37.72
N LEU A 537 -7.66 39.53 36.84
CA LEU A 537 -6.91 40.77 37.07
C LEU A 537 -7.63 41.79 37.98
N THR A 538 -8.94 41.70 38.15
CA THR A 538 -9.68 42.53 39.14
C THR A 538 -9.59 41.98 40.58
N ALA A 539 -9.33 40.68 40.75
CA ALA A 539 -9.16 40.06 42.06
C ALA A 539 -7.75 40.25 42.67
N LEU A 540 -6.72 40.51 41.86
CA LEU A 540 -5.34 40.64 42.34
C LEU A 540 -5.00 42.06 42.87
N VAL A 541 -5.77 43.09 42.53
CA VAL A 541 -5.52 44.48 42.98
C VAL A 541 -6.05 44.76 44.39
N VAL A 542 -6.92 43.91 44.95
CA VAL A 542 -7.48 44.12 46.30
C VAL A 542 -6.65 43.45 47.41
N VAL A 543 -5.71 42.54 47.10
CA VAL A 543 -4.99 41.74 48.12
C VAL A 543 -3.59 42.28 48.48
N VAL A 544 -3.03 43.25 47.73
CA VAL A 544 -1.66 43.76 47.98
C VAL A 544 -1.58 45.04 48.84
N LEU A 545 -2.70 45.67 49.24
CA LEU A 545 -2.69 46.93 50.00
C LEU A 545 -2.98 46.86 51.52
N ARG A 546 -2.91 45.68 52.17
CA ARG A 546 -3.01 45.62 53.65
C ARG A 546 -1.97 44.73 54.30
N ARG A 547 -0.71 45.20 54.37
CA ARG A 547 0.22 44.88 55.47
C ARG A 547 1.44 45.80 55.43
N LYS A 548 1.33 46.97 56.07
CA LYS A 548 2.41 47.69 56.79
C LYS A 548 1.87 48.99 57.40
N ILE A 549 1.25 48.88 58.58
CA ILE A 549 1.30 49.93 59.61
C ILE A 549 1.43 49.21 60.94
N CYS A 550 2.64 49.20 61.50
CA CYS A 550 2.90 48.96 62.92
C CYS A 550 3.86 50.05 63.41
N ALA A 551 3.57 50.47 64.65
CA ALA A 551 4.37 51.24 65.60
C ALA A 551 4.26 52.78 65.56
N GLY A 552 3.68 53.27 66.66
CA GLY A 552 3.50 54.65 67.11
C GLY A 552 2.66 54.60 68.37
#